data_AF-A0A848UFX2-F1
#
_entry.id   AF-A0A848UFX2-F1
#
_cell.length_a   1.000
_cell.length_b   1.000
_cell.length_c   1.000
_cell.angle_alpha   90.00
_cell.angle_beta   90.00
_cell.angle_gamma   90.00
#
_symmetry.space_group_name_H-M   'P 1'
#
loop_
_entity.id
_entity.type
_entity.pdbx_description
1 polymer ?
#
loop_
_entity_poly.entity_id
_entity_poly.type
_entity_poly.pdbx_seq_one_letter_code
_entity_poly.pdbx_strand_id
1 'polypeptide(L)'
;MAASLSRPDPSSPASVAEAGFSTTRRGYSQDEVRAFLTSVAAELGRLQERERQLEAQLETTKRDVDAPVAPELDEEMVAALVGEETLRVLQTARESASQIKIRAEESAAQVLREANDDANRLRQDAEVEAARKRHDATSDAEAEVALAKQQGREMVTEARAYRERVLADLERRTKLARQQIDDLVHGRDRLLQVFERARLVAVDVTSELQSIDGPEEFVNFTPTTGPLPVMVPADQLDRDGEPVDAEDEIDRDAVDDPVDEGLDVGASDDPSATEEIAAVEEPDADTDTTADADAPAGDSDVDTDADDGDADTTSTARDANVVSLFRGRAAEAPTTADEGDADADASDEEASGRNDVDDLFERLRSEAPSDSSDDAGDATDGASDDADDDDVDADDDTVVTAEETAFSRRDAALVPLIVGGARRLKRVLADEQNGVLDHLRQDDPVTELDSVVATADEHIAVYVDALADDLLEAAVAGAVAAGRNDTKTLRTSLRKGGALDRARGVVDDDLVAPLRSRLERAIAEGGGDNDDVTKRVRAVYREWKTQHIDDQLDDVFRFAYGDGVVAGVKPGTPLTWTIDTDSSTCPDCEDNSLAGAVAAGEPFPTGHTAAPAHPGCRCLTVPDDQ
;
A
#
# COMPACT_ATOMS: atom_id res chain seq x y z
N MET A 1 76.86 20.98 79.49
CA MET A 1 77.19 21.71 78.24
C MET A 1 78.24 20.90 77.49
N ALA A 2 77.82 19.81 76.84
CA ALA A 2 78.69 19.02 75.99
C ALA A 2 78.75 19.73 74.63
N ALA A 3 79.77 20.57 74.45
CA ALA A 3 80.05 21.15 73.15
C ALA A 3 80.52 20.01 72.24
N SER A 4 79.66 19.64 71.30
CA SER A 4 79.95 18.73 70.20
C SER A 4 81.12 19.33 69.42
N LEU A 5 82.35 18.95 69.75
CA LEU A 5 83.53 19.30 68.96
C LEU A 5 83.35 18.63 67.61
N SER A 6 83.00 19.43 66.60
CA SER A 6 82.90 19.03 65.21
C SER A 6 84.16 18.24 64.86
N ARG A 7 83.98 16.96 64.52
CA ARG A 7 85.07 16.07 64.16
C ARG A 7 85.85 16.73 63.01
N PRO A 8 87.15 17.04 63.18
CA PRO A 8 87.90 17.75 62.15
C PRO A 8 87.86 16.96 60.84
N ASP A 9 87.65 17.66 59.74
CA ASP A 9 87.51 17.05 58.41
C ASP A 9 88.89 16.54 57.94
N PRO A 10 89.07 15.21 57.78
CA PRO A 10 90.35 14.62 57.40
C PRO A 10 90.72 14.87 55.93
N SER A 11 89.82 15.44 55.12
CA SER A 11 90.03 15.65 53.68
C SER A 11 90.77 16.95 53.32
N SER A 12 90.88 17.89 54.27
CA SER A 12 91.56 19.18 54.06
C SER A 12 92.89 19.24 54.84
N PRO A 13 94.03 19.51 54.18
CA PRO A 13 95.32 19.66 54.86
C PRO A 13 95.32 20.75 55.95
N ALA A 14 94.57 21.84 55.74
CA ALA A 14 94.43 22.92 56.72
C ALA A 14 93.66 22.45 57.97
N SER A 15 92.58 21.69 57.77
CA SER A 15 91.77 21.12 58.86
C SER A 15 92.52 20.06 59.66
N VAL A 16 93.43 19.30 59.03
CA VAL A 16 94.33 18.36 59.73
C VAL A 16 95.36 19.10 60.58
N ALA A 17 95.89 20.22 60.10
CA ALA A 17 96.86 21.04 60.84
C ALA A 17 96.25 21.75 62.06
N GLU A 18 94.97 22.13 61.99
CA GLU A 18 94.23 22.81 63.05
C GLU A 18 93.46 21.86 64.00
N ALA A 19 93.56 20.53 63.78
CA ALA A 19 92.84 19.54 64.57
C ALA A 19 93.24 19.54 66.06
N GLY A 20 92.26 19.77 66.95
CA GLY A 20 92.43 19.72 68.41
C GLY A 20 91.85 18.43 69.02
N PHE A 21 92.49 17.91 70.07
CA PHE A 21 92.08 16.69 70.78
C PHE A 21 91.85 16.97 72.27
N SER A 22 91.03 16.16 72.94
CA SER A 22 90.82 16.31 74.38
C SER A 22 92.08 15.91 75.18
N THR A 23 92.30 16.54 76.34
CA THR A 23 93.46 16.25 77.21
C THR A 23 93.07 15.32 78.37
N THR A 24 93.80 14.23 78.56
CA THR A 24 93.74 13.39 79.76
C THR A 24 94.82 13.80 80.77
N ARG A 25 94.84 13.19 81.97
CA ARG A 25 95.77 13.54 83.07
C ARG A 25 97.26 13.53 82.68
N ARG A 26 97.60 12.96 81.51
CA ARG A 26 98.95 12.92 80.95
C ARG A 26 98.93 13.11 79.42
N GLY A 27 98.58 14.31 78.96
CA GLY A 27 98.63 14.72 77.55
C GLY A 27 97.32 14.50 76.77
N TYR A 28 97.36 14.61 75.44
CA TYR A 28 96.18 14.39 74.58
C TYR A 28 95.68 12.93 74.65
N SER A 29 94.37 12.74 74.46
CA SER A 29 93.73 11.43 74.40
C SER A 29 94.30 10.60 73.24
N GLN A 30 94.99 9.50 73.56
CA GLN A 30 95.62 8.65 72.55
C GLN A 30 94.60 7.98 71.64
N ASP A 31 93.41 7.67 72.15
CA ASP A 31 92.36 7.00 71.38
C ASP A 31 91.73 7.94 70.34
N GLU A 32 91.52 9.22 70.70
CA GLU A 32 91.00 10.24 69.77
C GLU A 32 92.02 10.58 68.68
N VAL A 33 93.29 10.75 69.05
CA VAL A 33 94.37 11.00 68.10
C VAL A 33 94.54 9.82 67.15
N ARG A 34 94.54 8.58 67.67
CA ARG A 34 94.65 7.37 66.85
C ARG A 34 93.46 7.23 65.91
N ALA A 35 92.24 7.47 66.38
CA ALA A 35 91.04 7.43 65.55
C ALA A 35 91.08 8.48 64.42
N PHE A 36 91.59 9.68 64.70
CA PHE A 36 91.75 10.73 63.69
C PHE A 36 92.86 10.41 62.68
N LEU A 37 94.02 9.93 63.15
CA LEU A 37 95.11 9.49 62.26
C LEU A 37 94.67 8.32 61.37
N THR A 38 93.83 7.40 61.86
CA THR A 38 93.23 6.35 61.03
C THR A 38 92.32 6.94 59.95
N SER A 39 91.51 7.97 60.26
CA SER A 39 90.70 8.63 59.24
C SER A 39 91.52 9.43 58.21
N VAL A 40 92.60 10.09 58.64
CA VAL A 40 93.52 10.80 57.74
C VAL A 40 94.27 9.81 56.85
N ALA A 41 94.71 8.66 57.40
CA ALA A 41 95.34 7.61 56.62
C ALA A 41 94.38 7.00 55.58
N ALA A 42 93.10 6.85 55.93
CA ALA A 42 92.08 6.38 54.99
C ALA A 42 91.85 7.38 53.84
N GLU A 43 91.79 8.69 54.13
CA GLU A 43 91.65 9.73 53.10
C GLU A 43 92.91 9.87 52.24
N LEU A 44 94.11 9.78 52.83
CA LEU A 44 95.35 9.74 52.06
C LEU A 44 95.42 8.52 51.15
N GLY A 45 94.98 7.35 51.63
CA GLY A 45 94.87 6.14 50.82
C GLY A 45 93.89 6.30 49.66
N ARG A 46 92.72 6.92 49.92
CA ARG A 46 91.74 7.25 48.87
C ARG A 46 92.29 8.22 47.83
N LEU A 47 93.01 9.26 48.27
CA LEU A 47 93.62 10.24 47.36
C LEU A 47 94.73 9.62 46.53
N GLN A 48 95.57 8.76 47.11
CA GLN A 48 96.61 8.02 46.38
C GLN A 48 96.00 7.04 45.38
N GLU A 49 94.93 6.34 45.73
CA GLU A 49 94.23 5.46 44.78
C GLU A 49 93.60 6.26 43.64
N ARG A 50 93.04 7.44 43.95
CA ARG A 50 92.50 8.35 42.95
C ARG A 50 93.58 8.96 42.07
N GLU A 51 94.74 9.31 42.62
CA GLU A 51 95.90 9.76 41.86
C GLU A 51 96.37 8.65 40.94
N ARG A 52 96.49 7.41 41.44
CA ARG A 52 96.85 6.24 40.63
C ARG A 52 95.82 5.94 39.54
N GLN A 53 94.54 6.12 39.83
CA GLN A 53 93.46 5.99 38.86
C GLN A 53 93.53 7.09 37.80
N LEU A 54 93.80 8.33 38.19
CA LEU A 54 93.95 9.47 37.28
C LEU A 54 95.24 9.34 36.45
N GLU A 55 96.33 8.86 37.02
CA GLU A 55 97.56 8.53 36.30
C GLU A 55 97.34 7.39 35.33
N ALA A 56 96.60 6.35 35.72
CA ALA A 56 96.20 5.28 34.81
C ALA A 56 95.30 5.80 33.68
N GLN A 57 94.33 6.68 33.99
CA GLN A 57 93.50 7.33 32.98
C GLN A 57 94.31 8.25 32.07
N LEU A 58 95.27 9.00 32.61
CA LEU A 58 96.19 9.84 31.84
C LEU A 58 97.13 9.01 30.99
N GLU A 59 97.60 7.87 31.47
CA GLU A 59 98.43 6.94 30.71
C GLU A 59 97.60 6.24 29.62
N THR A 60 96.33 5.95 29.89
CA THR A 60 95.41 5.39 28.89
C THR A 60 95.10 6.42 27.81
N THR A 61 94.73 7.64 28.19
CA THR A 61 94.49 8.74 27.25
C THR A 61 95.77 9.19 26.54
N LYS A 62 96.94 9.20 27.20
CA LYS A 62 98.22 9.41 26.54
C LYS A 62 98.53 8.28 25.58
N ARG A 63 98.24 7.02 25.90
CA ARG A 63 98.34 5.92 24.93
C ARG A 63 97.34 6.03 23.80
N ASP A 64 96.16 6.59 24.01
CA ASP A 64 95.20 6.88 22.95
C ASP A 64 95.65 8.07 22.07
N VAL A 65 96.43 9.00 22.63
CA VAL A 65 96.99 10.19 21.95
C VAL A 65 98.34 9.92 21.27
N ASP A 66 99.22 9.12 21.91
CA ASP A 66 100.55 8.71 21.46
C ASP A 66 100.53 7.36 20.73
N ALA A 67 99.39 6.64 20.74
CA ALA A 67 99.14 5.65 19.70
C ALA A 67 99.41 6.35 18.38
N PRO A 68 100.25 5.78 17.49
CA PRO A 68 100.46 6.37 16.17
C PRO A 68 99.07 6.63 15.62
N VAL A 69 98.78 7.92 15.35
CA VAL A 69 97.52 8.43 14.80
C VAL A 69 96.86 7.28 14.07
N ALA A 70 95.77 6.73 14.65
CA ALA A 70 94.98 5.70 13.98
C ALA A 70 94.94 6.11 12.51
N PRO A 71 95.45 5.27 11.59
CA PRO A 71 95.89 5.70 10.26
C PRO A 71 94.86 6.68 9.75
N GLU A 72 95.25 7.95 9.59
CA GLU A 72 94.36 9.11 9.35
C GLU A 72 93.04 8.60 8.84
N LEU A 73 92.01 8.48 9.70
CA LEU A 73 90.77 7.74 9.42
C LEU A 73 90.43 7.93 7.95
N ASP A 74 90.81 6.94 7.13
CA ASP A 74 90.86 7.19 5.69
C ASP A 74 89.43 7.54 5.29
N GLU A 75 89.27 8.50 4.39
CA GLU A 75 87.93 8.92 3.94
C GLU A 75 87.14 7.67 3.49
N GLU A 76 87.85 6.67 2.96
CA GLU A 76 87.36 5.34 2.61
C GLU A 76 86.91 4.48 3.81
N MET A 77 87.62 4.50 4.95
CA MET A 77 87.28 3.71 6.15
C MET A 77 86.13 4.32 6.96
N VAL A 78 86.04 5.66 7.02
CA VAL A 78 84.88 6.34 7.60
C VAL A 78 83.64 6.12 6.74
N ALA A 79 83.77 6.21 5.42
CA ALA A 79 82.69 5.89 4.49
C ALA A 79 82.21 4.44 4.64
N ALA A 80 83.13 3.49 4.88
CA ALA A 80 82.77 2.10 5.12
C ALA A 80 81.98 1.88 6.42
N LEU A 81 82.43 2.45 7.55
CA LEU A 81 81.74 2.32 8.84
C LEU A 81 80.38 3.03 8.86
N VAL A 82 80.29 4.21 8.23
CA VAL A 82 79.01 4.92 8.04
C VAL A 82 78.10 4.13 7.08
N GLY A 83 78.66 3.52 6.04
CA GLY A 83 77.95 2.62 5.14
C GLY A 83 77.35 1.41 5.88
N GLU A 84 78.11 0.79 6.78
CA GLU A 84 77.64 -0.35 7.58
C GLU A 84 76.53 0.06 8.56
N GLU A 85 76.70 1.19 9.25
CA GLU A 85 75.70 1.64 10.23
C GLU A 85 74.43 2.16 9.56
N THR A 86 74.53 2.83 8.41
CA THR A 86 73.36 3.21 7.59
C THR A 86 72.62 2.00 7.05
N LEU A 87 73.32 0.93 6.65
CA LEU A 87 72.68 -0.33 6.26
C LEU A 87 71.93 -0.98 7.43
N ARG A 88 72.50 -0.99 8.65
CA ARG A 88 71.80 -1.46 9.86
C ARG A 88 70.53 -0.67 10.12
N VAL A 89 70.62 0.67 10.13
CA VAL A 89 69.46 1.54 10.37
C VAL A 89 68.38 1.32 9.30
N LEU A 90 68.76 1.20 8.03
CA LEU A 90 67.81 0.89 6.95
C LEU A 90 67.17 -0.48 7.10
N GLN A 91 67.92 -1.48 7.57
CA GLN A 91 67.39 -2.83 7.81
C GLN A 91 66.39 -2.83 8.97
N THR A 92 66.70 -2.18 10.09
CA THR A 92 65.78 -2.02 11.22
C THR A 92 64.55 -1.20 10.84
N ALA A 93 64.71 -0.14 10.05
CA ALA A 93 63.59 0.65 9.54
C ALA A 93 62.68 -0.17 8.62
N ARG A 94 63.26 -1.01 7.74
CA ARG A 94 62.48 -1.93 6.87
C ARG A 94 61.74 -2.99 7.66
N GLU A 95 62.36 -3.55 8.69
CA GLU A 95 61.73 -4.54 9.58
C GLU A 95 60.60 -3.92 10.41
N SER A 96 60.80 -2.71 10.93
CA SER A 96 59.74 -1.96 11.61
C SER A 96 58.58 -1.66 10.66
N ALA A 97 58.88 -1.22 9.43
CA ALA A 97 57.87 -0.96 8.41
C ALA A 97 57.10 -2.23 8.02
N SER A 98 57.75 -3.39 7.89
CA SER A 98 57.07 -4.65 7.60
C SER A 98 56.18 -5.11 8.75
N GLN A 99 56.62 -4.94 10.00
CA GLN A 99 55.78 -5.23 11.18
C GLN A 99 54.56 -4.31 11.26
N ILE A 100 54.72 -3.01 10.97
CA ILE A 100 53.60 -2.08 10.92
C ILE A 100 52.61 -2.51 9.84
N LYS A 101 53.11 -2.88 8.66
CA LYS A 101 52.27 -3.35 7.55
C LYS A 101 51.47 -4.61 7.95
N ILE A 102 52.11 -5.62 8.53
CA ILE A 102 51.45 -6.86 8.95
C ILE A 102 50.36 -6.55 10.00
N ARG A 103 50.67 -5.75 11.03
CA ARG A 103 49.66 -5.37 12.04
C ARG A 103 48.50 -4.59 11.44
N ALA A 104 48.77 -3.69 10.50
CA ALA A 104 47.71 -2.94 9.82
C ALA A 104 46.83 -3.87 8.97
N GLU A 105 47.42 -4.84 8.27
CA GLU A 105 46.68 -5.85 7.50
C GLU A 105 45.83 -6.76 8.42
N GLU A 106 46.37 -7.19 9.56
CA GLU A 106 45.64 -8.00 10.56
C GLU A 106 44.48 -7.21 11.19
N SER A 107 44.72 -5.97 11.60
CA SER A 107 43.66 -5.09 12.14
C SER A 107 42.59 -4.80 11.09
N ALA A 108 42.97 -4.53 9.83
CA ALA A 108 42.01 -4.35 8.75
C ALA A 108 41.17 -5.62 8.51
N ALA A 109 41.81 -6.79 8.49
CA ALA A 109 41.11 -8.07 8.34
C ALA A 109 40.16 -8.35 9.52
N GLN A 110 40.52 -7.96 10.74
CA GLN A 110 39.65 -8.06 11.90
C GLN A 110 38.42 -7.16 11.77
N VAL A 111 38.62 -5.86 11.48
CA VAL A 111 37.51 -4.91 11.31
C VAL A 111 36.58 -5.35 10.19
N LEU A 112 37.10 -5.89 9.08
CA LEU A 112 36.27 -6.41 7.99
C LEU A 112 35.45 -7.63 8.42
N ARG A 113 36.00 -8.53 9.24
CA ARG A 113 35.22 -9.67 9.77
C ARG A 113 34.11 -9.19 10.69
N GLU A 114 34.43 -8.32 11.65
CA GLU A 114 33.46 -7.76 12.58
C GLU A 114 32.35 -7.02 11.83
N ALA A 115 32.69 -6.18 10.84
CA ALA A 115 31.70 -5.49 10.02
C ALA A 115 30.82 -6.45 9.18
N ASN A 116 31.38 -7.56 8.69
CA ASN A 116 30.59 -8.56 7.97
C ASN A 116 29.67 -9.34 8.90
N ASP A 117 30.14 -9.71 10.10
CA ASP A 117 29.33 -10.40 11.10
C ASP A 117 28.20 -9.50 11.60
N ASP A 118 28.47 -8.20 11.83
CA ASP A 118 27.47 -7.19 12.16
C ASP A 118 26.44 -7.01 11.03
N ALA A 119 26.89 -6.92 9.79
CA ALA A 119 26.00 -6.82 8.63
C ALA A 119 25.11 -8.07 8.49
N ASN A 120 25.64 -9.26 8.78
CA ASN A 120 24.87 -10.50 8.74
C ASN A 120 23.84 -10.58 9.88
N ARG A 121 24.19 -10.12 11.09
CA ARG A 121 23.23 -10.01 12.20
C ARG A 121 22.10 -9.05 11.88
N LEU A 122 22.42 -7.86 11.39
CA LEU A 122 21.41 -6.87 10.98
C LEU A 122 20.48 -7.39 9.88
N ARG A 123 21.00 -8.16 8.91
CA ARG A 123 20.16 -8.81 7.88
C ARG A 123 19.22 -9.85 8.49
N GLN A 124 19.70 -10.69 9.39
CA GLN A 124 18.88 -11.71 10.05
C GLN A 124 17.77 -11.08 10.90
N ASP A 125 18.10 -10.04 11.66
CA ASP A 125 17.13 -9.31 12.49
C ASP A 125 16.07 -8.64 11.60
N ALA A 126 16.48 -7.99 10.51
CA ALA A 126 15.57 -7.40 9.53
C ALA A 126 14.69 -8.45 8.82
N GLU A 127 15.23 -9.63 8.51
CA GLU A 127 14.45 -10.74 7.93
C GLU A 127 13.39 -11.27 8.89
N VAL A 128 13.72 -11.41 10.18
CA VAL A 128 12.78 -11.83 11.23
C VAL A 128 11.68 -10.78 11.43
N GLU A 129 12.02 -9.50 11.53
CA GLU A 129 11.05 -8.42 11.65
C GLU A 129 10.15 -8.32 10.40
N ALA A 130 10.72 -8.46 9.21
CA ALA A 130 9.94 -8.46 7.97
C ALA A 130 9.01 -9.68 7.88
N ALA A 131 9.45 -10.85 8.35
CA ALA A 131 8.61 -12.04 8.41
C ALA A 131 7.45 -11.85 9.41
N ARG A 132 7.72 -11.25 10.58
CA ARG A 132 6.70 -10.91 11.57
C ARG A 132 5.67 -9.93 11.02
N LYS A 133 6.11 -8.81 10.44
CA LYS A 133 5.22 -7.81 9.82
C LYS A 133 4.36 -8.43 8.70
N ARG A 134 4.92 -9.31 7.88
CA ARG A 134 4.16 -10.04 6.84
C ARG A 134 3.12 -10.99 7.43
N HIS A 135 3.47 -11.69 8.51
CA HIS A 135 2.54 -12.59 9.19
C HIS A 135 1.38 -11.82 9.82
N ASP A 136 1.68 -10.74 10.56
CA ASP A 136 0.67 -9.89 11.20
C ASP A 136 -0.28 -9.30 10.14
N ALA A 137 0.27 -8.72 9.06
CA ALA A 137 -0.54 -8.18 7.96
C ALA A 137 -1.40 -9.25 7.25
N THR A 138 -0.91 -10.48 7.14
CA THR A 138 -1.69 -11.59 6.55
C THR A 138 -2.83 -11.99 7.47
N SER A 139 -2.57 -12.09 8.79
CA SER A 139 -3.58 -12.39 9.80
C SER A 139 -4.68 -11.34 9.84
N ASP A 140 -4.31 -10.06 9.79
CA ASP A 140 -5.27 -8.95 9.78
C ASP A 140 -6.13 -8.97 8.52
N ALA A 141 -5.52 -9.18 7.35
CA ALA A 141 -6.25 -9.32 6.09
C ALA A 141 -7.21 -10.51 6.10
N GLU A 142 -6.79 -11.65 6.68
CA GLU A 142 -7.66 -12.83 6.84
C GLU A 142 -8.84 -12.54 7.77
N ALA A 143 -8.62 -11.81 8.86
CA ALA A 143 -9.67 -11.40 9.81
C ALA A 143 -10.68 -10.44 9.16
N GLU A 144 -10.23 -9.46 8.39
CA GLU A 144 -11.12 -8.55 7.64
C GLU A 144 -11.95 -9.28 6.60
N VAL A 145 -11.33 -10.20 5.85
CA VAL A 145 -12.05 -11.03 4.87
C VAL A 145 -13.07 -11.94 5.56
N ALA A 146 -12.76 -12.48 6.74
CA ALA A 146 -13.70 -13.28 7.52
C ALA A 146 -14.90 -12.44 7.99
N LEU A 147 -14.67 -11.22 8.48
CA LEU A 147 -15.71 -10.29 8.88
C LEU A 147 -16.60 -9.88 7.70
N ALA A 148 -16.01 -9.55 6.55
CA ALA A 148 -16.75 -9.24 5.33
C ALA A 148 -17.61 -10.43 4.85
N LYS A 149 -17.08 -11.65 4.92
CA LYS A 149 -17.85 -12.87 4.61
C LYS A 149 -19.00 -13.09 5.59
N GLN A 150 -18.82 -12.79 6.87
CA GLN A 150 -19.90 -12.87 7.86
C GLN A 150 -21.00 -11.87 7.54
N GLN A 151 -20.65 -10.60 7.31
CA GLN A 151 -21.61 -9.56 6.93
C GLN A 151 -22.34 -9.92 5.64
N GLY A 152 -21.64 -10.46 4.65
CA GLY A 152 -22.26 -10.97 3.42
C GLY A 152 -23.29 -12.06 3.68
N ARG A 153 -23.00 -13.00 4.58
CA ARG A 153 -23.97 -14.05 4.97
C ARG A 153 -25.17 -13.46 5.69
N GLU A 154 -24.96 -12.54 6.62
CA GLU A 154 -26.03 -11.88 7.38
C GLU A 154 -26.97 -11.10 6.44
N MET A 155 -26.42 -10.32 5.51
CA MET A 155 -27.21 -9.60 4.50
C MET A 155 -28.04 -10.55 3.63
N VAL A 156 -27.48 -11.69 3.21
CA VAL A 156 -28.22 -12.69 2.43
C VAL A 156 -29.34 -13.32 3.26
N THR A 157 -29.11 -13.60 4.53
CA THR A 157 -30.16 -14.12 5.41
C THR A 157 -31.27 -13.10 5.63
N GLU A 158 -30.92 -11.82 5.80
CA GLU A 158 -31.89 -10.74 5.95
C GLU A 158 -32.71 -10.54 4.66
N ALA A 159 -32.06 -10.54 3.50
CA ALA A 159 -32.73 -10.44 2.20
C ALA A 159 -33.69 -11.61 1.95
N ARG A 160 -33.30 -12.83 2.33
CA ARG A 160 -34.18 -14.01 2.27
C ARG A 160 -35.38 -13.86 3.20
N ALA A 161 -35.17 -13.40 4.43
CA ALA A 161 -36.24 -13.15 5.38
C ALA A 161 -37.18 -12.01 4.93
N TYR A 162 -36.64 -10.98 4.27
CA TYR A 162 -37.45 -9.91 3.66
C TYR A 162 -38.30 -10.45 2.51
N ARG A 163 -37.70 -11.22 1.59
CA ARG A 163 -38.42 -11.86 0.48
C ARG A 163 -39.55 -12.76 0.99
N GLU A 164 -39.29 -13.59 2.01
CA GLU A 164 -40.31 -14.46 2.60
C GLU A 164 -41.48 -13.64 3.18
N ARG A 165 -41.20 -12.54 3.87
CA ARG A 165 -42.23 -11.61 4.37
C ARG A 165 -43.07 -11.02 3.23
N VAL A 166 -42.43 -10.56 2.16
CA VAL A 166 -43.12 -10.00 0.99
C VAL A 166 -43.99 -11.05 0.30
N LEU A 167 -43.48 -12.26 0.10
CA LEU A 167 -44.25 -13.34 -0.51
C LEU A 167 -45.46 -13.73 0.35
N ALA A 168 -45.29 -13.80 1.67
CA ALA A 168 -46.39 -14.06 2.60
C ALA A 168 -47.46 -12.94 2.57
N ASP A 169 -47.04 -11.68 2.45
CA ASP A 169 -47.98 -10.56 2.31
C ASP A 169 -48.72 -10.59 0.96
N LEU A 170 -48.02 -10.90 -0.13
CA LEU A 170 -48.63 -11.06 -1.45
C LEU A 170 -49.64 -12.21 -1.48
N GLU A 171 -49.33 -13.35 -0.85
CA GLU A 171 -50.26 -14.46 -0.72
C GLU A 171 -51.52 -14.04 0.07
N ARG A 172 -51.33 -13.32 1.18
CA ARG A 172 -52.43 -12.78 1.99
C ARG A 172 -53.32 -11.84 1.17
N ARG A 173 -52.75 -10.89 0.42
CA ARG A 173 -53.50 -9.97 -0.45
C ARG A 173 -54.22 -10.70 -1.57
N THR A 174 -53.57 -11.68 -2.19
CA THR A 174 -54.18 -12.49 -3.25
C THR A 174 -55.38 -13.28 -2.72
N LYS A 175 -55.27 -13.85 -1.52
CA LYS A 175 -56.37 -14.56 -0.87
C LYS A 175 -57.55 -13.62 -0.56
N LEU A 176 -57.25 -12.42 -0.06
CA LEU A 176 -58.26 -11.39 0.22
C LEU A 176 -58.95 -10.92 -1.07
N ALA A 177 -58.19 -10.64 -2.12
CA ALA A 177 -58.73 -10.25 -3.42
C ALA A 177 -59.64 -11.35 -4.02
N ARG A 178 -59.24 -12.63 -3.90
CA ARG A 178 -60.09 -13.75 -4.31
C ARG A 178 -61.40 -13.81 -3.53
N GLN A 179 -61.36 -13.62 -2.20
CA GLN A 179 -62.57 -13.52 -1.39
C GLN A 179 -63.47 -12.36 -1.84
N GLN A 180 -62.92 -11.19 -2.14
CA GLN A 180 -63.69 -10.05 -2.65
C GLN A 180 -64.34 -10.36 -4.00
N ILE A 181 -63.63 -11.05 -4.91
CA ILE A 181 -64.19 -11.49 -6.19
C ILE A 181 -65.35 -12.48 -5.95
N ASP A 182 -65.16 -13.45 -5.06
CA ASP A 182 -66.22 -14.40 -4.72
C ASP A 182 -67.44 -13.68 -4.16
N ASP A 183 -67.26 -12.73 -3.23
CA ASP A 183 -68.36 -11.92 -2.68
C ASP A 183 -69.09 -11.11 -3.76
N LEU A 184 -68.36 -10.53 -4.72
CA LEU A 184 -68.94 -9.81 -5.86
C LEU A 184 -69.72 -10.75 -6.79
N VAL A 185 -69.24 -11.97 -7.03
CA VAL A 185 -69.94 -12.98 -7.83
C VAL A 185 -71.24 -13.40 -7.15
N HIS A 186 -71.21 -13.68 -5.84
CA HIS A 186 -72.42 -13.98 -5.07
C HIS A 186 -73.40 -12.79 -5.07
N GLY A 187 -72.89 -11.55 -4.95
CA GLY A 187 -73.68 -10.33 -5.06
C GLY A 187 -74.34 -10.19 -6.43
N ARG A 188 -73.60 -10.45 -7.51
CA ARG A 188 -74.12 -10.46 -8.89
C ARG A 188 -75.21 -11.52 -9.06
N ASP A 189 -74.99 -12.74 -8.62
CA ASP A 189 -75.95 -13.83 -8.77
C ASP A 189 -77.23 -13.55 -7.97
N ARG A 190 -77.11 -12.94 -6.78
CA ARG A 190 -78.26 -12.45 -6.01
C ARG A 190 -79.02 -11.37 -6.78
N LEU A 191 -78.34 -10.41 -7.40
CA LEU A 191 -78.98 -9.39 -8.22
C LEU A 191 -79.70 -10.01 -9.42
N LEU A 192 -79.06 -10.95 -10.13
CA LEU A 192 -79.68 -11.68 -11.24
C LEU A 192 -80.97 -12.39 -10.81
N GLN A 193 -80.96 -13.09 -9.66
CA GLN A 193 -82.17 -13.72 -9.13
C GLN A 193 -83.28 -12.72 -8.80
N VAL A 194 -82.94 -11.56 -8.24
CA VAL A 194 -83.92 -10.49 -7.95
C VAL A 194 -84.50 -9.94 -9.26
N PHE A 195 -83.67 -9.71 -10.28
CA PHE A 195 -84.12 -9.25 -11.60
C PHE A 195 -85.00 -10.29 -12.31
N GLU A 196 -84.64 -11.57 -12.26
CA GLU A 196 -85.47 -12.65 -12.81
C GLU A 196 -86.83 -12.73 -12.11
N ARG A 197 -86.86 -12.60 -10.78
CA ARG A 197 -88.11 -12.54 -10.03
C ARG A 197 -88.95 -11.31 -10.38
N ALA A 198 -88.32 -10.14 -10.47
CA ALA A 198 -89.01 -8.90 -10.88
C ALA A 198 -89.57 -9.02 -12.30
N ARG A 199 -88.84 -9.67 -13.22
CA ARG A 199 -89.30 -9.97 -14.57
C ARG A 199 -90.52 -10.87 -14.56
N LEU A 200 -90.53 -11.95 -13.77
CA LEU A 200 -91.70 -12.82 -13.64
C LEU A 200 -92.92 -12.05 -13.12
N VAL A 201 -92.75 -11.25 -12.06
CA VAL A 201 -93.84 -10.40 -11.54
C VAL A 201 -94.32 -9.40 -12.59
N ALA A 202 -93.44 -8.80 -13.38
CA ALA A 202 -93.82 -7.89 -14.46
C ALA A 202 -94.61 -8.62 -15.58
N VAL A 203 -94.22 -9.85 -15.93
CA VAL A 203 -94.96 -10.70 -16.87
C VAL A 203 -96.32 -11.08 -16.31
N ASP A 204 -96.42 -11.42 -15.03
CA ASP A 204 -97.70 -11.74 -14.37
C ASP A 204 -98.62 -10.51 -14.34
N VAL A 205 -98.13 -9.33 -13.94
CA VAL A 205 -98.90 -8.07 -13.95
C VAL A 205 -99.37 -7.70 -15.35
N THR A 206 -98.52 -7.86 -16.37
CA THR A 206 -98.92 -7.57 -17.76
C THR A 206 -99.94 -8.59 -18.27
N SER A 207 -99.82 -9.87 -17.91
CA SER A 207 -100.83 -10.88 -18.21
C SER A 207 -102.15 -10.60 -17.49
N GLU A 208 -102.12 -10.19 -16.22
CA GLU A 208 -103.33 -9.78 -15.48
C GLU A 208 -103.99 -8.57 -16.14
N LEU A 209 -103.22 -7.54 -16.51
CA LEU A 209 -103.72 -6.37 -17.24
C LEU A 209 -104.31 -6.74 -18.61
N GLN A 210 -103.74 -7.72 -19.31
CA GLN A 210 -104.29 -8.24 -20.58
C GLN A 210 -105.54 -9.11 -20.39
N SER A 211 -105.67 -9.78 -19.25
CA SER A 211 -106.82 -10.64 -18.91
C SER A 211 -108.04 -9.86 -18.41
N ILE A 212 -107.85 -8.60 -18.05
CA ILE A 212 -108.96 -7.67 -17.87
C ILE A 212 -109.50 -7.41 -19.29
N ASP A 213 -110.61 -8.06 -19.63
CA ASP A 213 -111.39 -7.68 -20.82
C ASP A 213 -111.60 -6.16 -20.74
N GLY A 214 -110.95 -5.45 -21.66
CA GLY A 214 -111.20 -4.03 -21.84
C GLY A 214 -112.71 -3.84 -22.07
N PRO A 215 -113.32 -2.77 -21.56
CA PRO A 215 -114.73 -2.53 -21.83
C PRO A 215 -114.96 -2.58 -23.34
N GLU A 216 -115.92 -3.39 -23.79
CA GLU A 216 -116.27 -3.52 -25.23
C GLU A 216 -116.73 -2.18 -25.83
N GLU A 217 -116.94 -1.16 -24.99
CA GLU A 217 -117.46 0.16 -25.33
C GLU A 217 -116.60 1.26 -24.66
N PHE A 218 -115.89 2.04 -25.48
CA PHE A 218 -115.10 3.18 -25.02
C PHE A 218 -115.87 4.48 -25.26
N VAL A 219 -115.75 5.43 -24.34
CA VAL A 219 -116.32 6.78 -24.51
C VAL A 219 -115.35 7.59 -25.39
N ASN A 220 -115.79 8.00 -26.57
CA ASN A 220 -114.99 8.87 -27.42
C ASN A 220 -115.10 10.33 -26.93
N PHE A 221 -113.99 10.87 -26.41
CA PHE A 221 -113.90 12.24 -25.89
C PHE A 221 -113.56 13.30 -26.95
N THR A 222 -113.57 12.95 -28.24
CA THR A 222 -113.46 13.97 -29.30
C THR A 222 -114.62 14.96 -29.18
N PRO A 223 -114.38 16.28 -29.33
CA PRO A 223 -115.37 17.31 -29.05
C PRO A 223 -116.49 17.28 -30.11
N THR A 224 -117.53 16.49 -29.87
CA THR A 224 -118.77 16.48 -30.66
C THR A 224 -119.77 17.46 -30.06
N THR A 225 -120.20 18.45 -30.84
CA THR A 225 -121.24 19.41 -30.45
C THR A 225 -122.62 18.75 -30.48
N GLY A 226 -122.97 18.00 -29.44
CA GLY A 226 -124.28 17.39 -29.22
C GLY A 226 -124.44 16.88 -27.77
N PRO A 227 -125.66 16.64 -27.24
CA PRO A 227 -125.85 16.54 -25.79
C PRO A 227 -125.50 15.19 -25.14
N LEU A 228 -124.92 14.22 -25.87
CA LEU A 228 -124.55 12.91 -25.32
C LEU A 228 -123.25 12.40 -25.98
N PRO A 229 -122.25 11.95 -25.20
CA PRO A 229 -121.03 11.35 -25.74
C PRO A 229 -121.36 10.02 -26.45
N VAL A 230 -120.74 9.81 -27.62
CA VAL A 230 -120.96 8.62 -28.44
C VAL A 230 -120.09 7.49 -27.90
N MET A 231 -120.74 6.38 -27.56
CA MET A 231 -120.07 5.15 -27.19
C MET A 231 -119.56 4.44 -28.45
N VAL A 232 -118.29 4.05 -28.48
CA VAL A 232 -117.64 3.43 -29.63
C VAL A 232 -117.21 2.00 -29.27
N PRO A 233 -117.61 0.98 -30.06
CA PRO A 233 -117.16 -0.40 -29.87
C PRO A 233 -115.63 -0.54 -30.00
N ALA A 234 -115.02 -1.40 -29.18
CA ALA A 234 -113.58 -1.61 -29.11
C ALA A 234 -112.92 -1.94 -30.48
N ASP A 235 -113.64 -2.63 -31.36
CA ASP A 235 -113.24 -3.03 -32.71
C ASP A 235 -113.16 -1.87 -33.73
N GLN A 236 -113.56 -0.66 -33.34
CA GLN A 236 -113.40 0.56 -34.15
C GLN A 236 -112.19 1.42 -33.73
N LEU A 237 -111.56 1.18 -32.58
CA LEU A 237 -110.35 1.90 -32.15
C LEU A 237 -109.08 1.39 -32.83
N ASP A 238 -109.02 0.10 -33.18
CA ASP A 238 -107.86 -0.51 -33.83
C ASP A 238 -107.70 -0.14 -35.32
N ARG A 239 -108.71 0.53 -35.91
CA ARG A 239 -108.72 0.87 -37.35
C ARG A 239 -108.00 2.17 -37.71
N ASP A 240 -107.72 3.03 -36.75
CA ASP A 240 -107.07 4.34 -36.98
C ASP A 240 -105.61 4.40 -36.46
N GLY A 241 -105.02 3.25 -36.11
CA GLY A 241 -103.64 3.14 -35.61
C GLY A 241 -102.67 2.55 -36.63
N GLU A 242 -102.42 3.25 -37.75
CA GLU A 242 -101.15 3.04 -38.48
C GLU A 242 -99.99 3.45 -37.55
N PRO A 243 -98.91 2.65 -37.43
CA PRO A 243 -97.78 3.01 -36.61
C PRO A 243 -97.11 4.24 -37.24
N VAL A 244 -97.21 5.38 -36.56
CA VAL A 244 -96.31 6.50 -36.82
C VAL A 244 -94.93 6.09 -36.32
N ASP A 245 -94.01 5.79 -37.24
CA ASP A 245 -92.58 5.74 -36.97
C ASP A 245 -92.16 7.11 -36.41
N ALA A 246 -92.14 7.22 -35.08
CA ALA A 246 -91.50 8.31 -34.38
C ALA A 246 -90.02 7.97 -34.26
N GLU A 247 -89.26 8.38 -35.27
CA GLU A 247 -87.82 8.57 -35.15
C GLU A 247 -87.59 9.72 -34.15
N ASP A 248 -87.52 9.40 -32.85
CA ASP A 248 -86.99 10.33 -31.86
C ASP A 248 -85.46 10.31 -31.94
N GLU A 249 -85.00 11.24 -32.78
CA GLU A 249 -83.65 11.79 -32.82
C GLU A 249 -83.31 12.34 -31.43
N ILE A 250 -82.69 11.51 -30.56
CA ILE A 250 -82.09 12.01 -29.32
C ILE A 250 -80.77 12.67 -29.71
N ASP A 251 -80.86 13.98 -29.89
CA ASP A 251 -79.76 14.92 -29.93
C ASP A 251 -78.82 14.67 -28.74
N ARG A 252 -77.66 14.07 -29.01
CA ARG A 252 -76.57 13.87 -28.05
C ARG A 252 -75.38 14.68 -28.51
N ASP A 253 -75.50 15.98 -28.40
CA ASP A 253 -74.36 16.87 -28.26
C ASP A 253 -74.76 18.03 -27.36
N ALA A 254 -74.04 18.12 -26.23
CA ALA A 254 -73.79 19.28 -25.38
C ALA A 254 -73.90 18.93 -23.89
N VAL A 255 -72.79 18.47 -23.30
CA VAL A 255 -72.36 19.02 -22.00
C VAL A 255 -70.83 19.07 -22.00
N ASP A 256 -70.31 20.25 -22.32
CA ASP A 256 -69.01 20.73 -21.86
C ASP A 256 -69.07 20.85 -20.33
N ASP A 257 -68.06 20.32 -19.63
CA ASP A 257 -67.63 20.79 -18.29
C ASP A 257 -67.26 22.30 -18.39
N PRO A 258 -67.18 23.13 -17.31
CA PRO A 258 -66.86 22.79 -15.91
C PRO A 258 -67.53 23.71 -14.83
N VAL A 259 -66.96 23.64 -13.60
CA VAL A 259 -66.87 24.60 -12.47
C VAL A 259 -67.91 24.62 -11.32
N ASP A 260 -67.46 24.04 -10.19
CA ASP A 260 -67.19 24.69 -8.88
C ASP A 260 -68.31 25.40 -8.08
N GLU A 261 -68.68 24.83 -6.92
CA GLU A 261 -68.36 25.38 -5.58
C GLU A 261 -69.19 24.72 -4.46
N GLY A 262 -68.47 24.28 -3.40
CA GLY A 262 -68.85 24.48 -2.00
C GLY A 262 -69.88 23.54 -1.34
N LEU A 263 -69.39 22.65 -0.45
CA LEU A 263 -69.74 22.71 0.98
C LEU A 263 -68.88 21.75 1.84
N ASP A 264 -68.40 22.35 2.92
CA ASP A 264 -67.45 21.94 3.95
C ASP A 264 -68.09 21.16 5.11
N VAL A 265 -67.42 20.09 5.58
CA VAL A 265 -67.13 19.76 7.01
C VAL A 265 -66.05 18.66 6.99
N GLY A 266 -64.79 18.86 7.40
CA GLY A 266 -64.32 19.12 8.77
C GLY A 266 -63.65 17.84 9.32
N ALA A 267 -62.37 17.57 9.03
CA ALA A 267 -61.16 18.01 9.77
C ALA A 267 -60.64 16.98 10.80
N SER A 268 -59.41 16.51 10.55
CA SER A 268 -58.40 16.30 11.58
C SER A 268 -57.00 16.38 10.95
N ASP A 269 -56.27 17.44 11.33
CA ASP A 269 -54.82 17.72 11.18
C ASP A 269 -53.94 16.53 11.65
N ASP A 270 -52.65 16.34 11.33
CA ASP A 270 -51.53 17.23 10.95
C ASP A 270 -50.37 16.35 10.34
N PRO A 271 -49.12 16.82 10.05
CA PRO A 271 -48.55 16.77 8.70
C PRO A 271 -47.18 16.03 8.65
N SER A 272 -46.55 15.98 7.48
CA SER A 272 -45.09 16.19 7.28
C SER A 272 -44.52 15.34 6.14
N ALA A 273 -43.64 15.99 5.36
CA ALA A 273 -42.69 15.46 4.37
C ALA A 273 -43.22 15.17 2.96
N THR A 274 -43.21 16.21 2.14
CA THR A 274 -42.90 16.12 0.71
C THR A 274 -41.38 15.98 0.53
N GLU A 275 -40.94 14.84 0.01
CA GLU A 275 -39.69 14.75 -0.75
C GLU A 275 -40.00 14.24 -2.16
N GLU A 276 -39.40 14.95 -3.10
CA GLU A 276 -39.41 14.81 -4.55
C GLU A 276 -38.66 13.51 -4.94
N ILE A 277 -39.36 12.55 -5.55
CA ILE A 277 -38.72 11.33 -6.07
C ILE A 277 -38.67 11.42 -7.59
N ALA A 278 -37.45 11.66 -8.07
CA ALA A 278 -37.06 11.51 -9.46
C ALA A 278 -37.25 10.05 -9.91
N ALA A 279 -37.66 9.87 -11.15
CA ALA A 279 -37.82 8.58 -11.81
C ALA A 279 -36.51 7.78 -11.78
N VAL A 280 -36.57 6.55 -11.27
CA VAL A 280 -35.53 5.52 -11.42
C VAL A 280 -36.03 4.54 -12.48
N GLU A 281 -35.28 4.47 -13.56
CA GLU A 281 -35.38 3.49 -14.64
C GLU A 281 -34.76 2.17 -14.15
N GLU A 282 -35.49 1.06 -14.23
CA GLU A 282 -34.99 -0.27 -13.86
C GLU A 282 -34.02 -0.81 -14.93
N PRO A 283 -32.88 -1.42 -14.55
CA PRO A 283 -32.07 -2.18 -15.49
C PRO A 283 -32.51 -3.65 -15.56
N ASP A 284 -32.86 -4.08 -16.76
CA ASP A 284 -33.10 -5.48 -17.13
C ASP A 284 -31.84 -6.33 -16.89
N ALA A 285 -32.07 -7.48 -16.25
CA ALA A 285 -31.07 -8.52 -16.01
C ALA A 285 -31.19 -9.62 -17.08
N ASP A 286 -30.27 -9.64 -18.04
CA ASP A 286 -30.07 -10.80 -18.92
C ASP A 286 -28.91 -11.67 -18.40
N THR A 287 -29.29 -12.83 -17.88
CA THR A 287 -28.43 -13.97 -17.58
C THR A 287 -28.29 -14.82 -18.84
N ASP A 288 -27.09 -14.94 -19.41
CA ASP A 288 -26.82 -15.96 -20.42
C ASP A 288 -25.93 -17.07 -19.84
N THR A 289 -26.54 -18.26 -19.73
CA THR A 289 -25.93 -19.50 -19.24
C THR A 289 -25.56 -20.35 -20.45
N THR A 290 -24.26 -20.58 -20.64
CA THR A 290 -23.75 -21.50 -21.67
C THR A 290 -24.12 -22.94 -21.33
N ALA A 291 -24.92 -23.58 -22.19
CA ALA A 291 -25.21 -25.00 -22.17
C ALA A 291 -24.45 -25.73 -23.30
N ASP A 292 -24.01 -26.93 -22.95
CA ASP A 292 -23.17 -27.87 -23.69
C ASP A 292 -23.66 -28.33 -25.09
N ALA A 293 -22.66 -28.52 -25.93
CA ALA A 293 -22.38 -29.64 -26.85
C ALA A 293 -23.54 -30.36 -27.58
N ASP A 294 -23.52 -30.25 -28.91
CA ASP A 294 -23.88 -31.35 -29.80
C ASP A 294 -22.89 -31.41 -30.97
N ALA A 295 -22.35 -32.61 -31.22
CA ALA A 295 -21.36 -32.90 -32.25
C ALA A 295 -21.97 -33.80 -33.32
N PRO A 296 -21.55 -33.68 -34.59
CA PRO A 296 -21.63 -34.81 -35.50
C PRO A 296 -20.25 -35.23 -36.06
N ALA A 297 -20.14 -36.55 -36.24
CA ALA A 297 -19.01 -37.30 -36.74
C ALA A 297 -18.89 -37.30 -38.29
N GLY A 298 -17.71 -37.72 -38.77
CA GLY A 298 -17.43 -38.15 -40.16
C GLY A 298 -16.08 -37.63 -40.65
N ASP A 299 -14.96 -38.32 -40.38
CA ASP A 299 -14.36 -39.40 -41.18
C ASP A 299 -13.70 -38.92 -42.48
N SER A 300 -12.35 -38.91 -42.48
CA SER A 300 -11.55 -39.52 -43.54
C SER A 300 -10.06 -39.52 -43.17
N ASP A 301 -9.55 -40.71 -42.90
CA ASP A 301 -8.13 -41.06 -42.86
C ASP A 301 -7.47 -40.94 -44.25
N VAL A 302 -6.24 -40.41 -44.30
CA VAL A 302 -5.22 -40.83 -45.28
C VAL A 302 -3.84 -40.81 -44.60
N ASP A 303 -3.29 -42.01 -44.36
CA ASP A 303 -1.89 -42.29 -44.09
C ASP A 303 -0.97 -41.84 -45.23
N THR A 304 0.23 -41.32 -44.92
CA THR A 304 1.49 -41.90 -45.46
C THR A 304 2.73 -41.40 -44.71
N ASP A 305 3.44 -42.34 -44.11
CA ASP A 305 4.87 -42.26 -43.76
C ASP A 305 5.75 -42.09 -45.02
N ALA A 306 6.86 -41.34 -44.90
CA ALA A 306 8.23 -41.78 -45.25
C ALA A 306 9.20 -40.59 -45.46
N ASP A 307 10.20 -40.52 -44.57
CA ASP A 307 11.65 -40.61 -44.84
C ASP A 307 12.43 -39.52 -45.61
N ASP A 308 13.55 -39.16 -44.96
CA ASP A 308 14.87 -38.69 -45.42
C ASP A 308 15.06 -37.44 -46.31
N GLY A 309 15.99 -36.57 -45.87
CA GLY A 309 16.52 -35.46 -46.67
C GLY A 309 17.44 -34.50 -45.94
N ASP A 310 18.63 -34.97 -45.56
CA ASP A 310 19.79 -34.16 -45.16
C ASP A 310 20.19 -33.13 -46.24
N ALA A 311 20.45 -31.89 -45.82
CA ALA A 311 21.20 -30.89 -46.58
C ALA A 311 21.80 -29.82 -45.65
N ASP A 312 23.02 -30.10 -45.18
CA ASP A 312 24.03 -29.16 -44.70
C ASP A 312 24.33 -28.05 -45.74
N THR A 313 24.30 -26.77 -45.33
CA THR A 313 25.21 -25.71 -45.84
C THR A 313 25.41 -24.55 -44.84
N THR A 314 26.53 -24.60 -44.10
CA THR A 314 27.55 -23.53 -43.89
C THR A 314 27.18 -22.06 -43.55
N SER A 315 27.49 -21.70 -42.29
CA SER A 315 28.55 -20.76 -41.81
C SER A 315 28.63 -19.30 -42.31
N THR A 316 28.44 -18.32 -41.39
CA THR A 316 29.45 -17.34 -40.84
C THR A 316 28.81 -16.48 -39.73
N ALA A 317 29.19 -16.59 -38.44
CA ALA A 317 30.21 -15.81 -37.66
C ALA A 317 29.96 -14.28 -37.60
N ARG A 318 30.06 -13.52 -36.50
CA ARG A 318 30.50 -13.68 -35.08
C ARG A 318 30.26 -12.36 -34.29
N ASP A 319 30.47 -12.43 -32.96
CA ASP A 319 30.73 -11.38 -31.92
C ASP A 319 29.52 -10.96 -31.04
N ALA A 320 29.57 -10.86 -29.70
CA ALA A 320 30.54 -11.15 -28.61
C ALA A 320 29.76 -11.16 -27.25
N ASN A 321 29.85 -12.22 -26.43
CA ASN A 321 30.63 -12.36 -25.18
C ASN A 321 30.21 -11.50 -23.96
N VAL A 322 29.62 -12.14 -22.94
CA VAL A 322 29.78 -11.78 -21.51
C VAL A 322 30.12 -13.05 -20.72
N VAL A 323 31.18 -12.93 -19.92
CA VAL A 323 31.92 -13.99 -19.24
C VAL A 323 31.38 -14.22 -17.83
N SER A 324 31.01 -15.47 -17.49
CA SER A 324 30.82 -15.91 -16.10
C SER A 324 32.12 -16.54 -15.58
N LEU A 325 32.83 -15.78 -14.76
CA LEU A 325 33.94 -16.24 -13.92
C LEU A 325 33.38 -16.82 -12.62
N PHE A 326 33.56 -18.13 -12.39
CA PHE A 326 34.24 -18.68 -11.22
C PHE A 326 34.23 -20.22 -11.29
N ARG A 327 35.43 -20.80 -11.18
CA ARG A 327 35.75 -22.22 -11.37
C ARG A 327 36.46 -22.71 -10.12
N GLY A 328 36.16 -23.95 -9.72
CA GLY A 328 36.98 -24.80 -8.85
C GLY A 328 36.24 -25.22 -7.57
N ARG A 329 36.20 -26.49 -7.16
CA ARG A 329 37.05 -27.64 -7.51
C ARG A 329 36.38 -28.96 -7.10
N ALA A 330 36.66 -30.00 -7.88
CA ALA A 330 36.22 -31.39 -7.75
C ALA A 330 37.06 -32.23 -6.75
N ALA A 331 36.44 -33.31 -6.24
CA ALA A 331 37.07 -34.58 -5.84
C ALA A 331 35.96 -35.67 -5.84
N GLU A 332 35.89 -36.52 -6.87
CA GLU A 332 36.36 -37.92 -6.89
C GLU A 332 35.44 -38.93 -6.17
N ALA A 333 34.81 -39.80 -6.97
CA ALA A 333 34.15 -41.03 -6.55
C ALA A 333 35.17 -42.18 -6.45
N PRO A 334 34.81 -43.27 -5.75
CA PRO A 334 34.95 -44.57 -6.39
C PRO A 334 33.75 -45.51 -6.18
N THR A 335 33.59 -46.35 -7.19
CA THR A 335 32.74 -47.54 -7.34
C THR A 335 33.16 -48.67 -6.40
N THR A 336 32.24 -49.57 -6.01
CA THR A 336 32.20 -51.00 -6.43
C THR A 336 31.09 -51.77 -5.69
N ALA A 337 30.51 -52.72 -6.42
CA ALA A 337 29.47 -53.67 -6.05
C ALA A 337 29.89 -54.70 -4.98
N ASP A 338 28.90 -55.30 -4.31
CA ASP A 338 28.90 -56.75 -4.01
C ASP A 338 27.45 -57.26 -3.78
N GLU A 339 27.26 -58.53 -4.11
CA GLU A 339 26.01 -59.26 -4.36
C GLU A 339 25.52 -60.10 -3.16
N GLY A 340 24.27 -60.58 -3.28
CA GLY A 340 23.74 -61.79 -2.62
C GLY A 340 22.74 -61.52 -1.49
N ASP A 341 21.62 -62.23 -1.34
CA ASP A 341 21.04 -63.36 -2.05
C ASP A 341 19.56 -63.48 -1.60
N ALA A 342 18.72 -64.08 -2.47
CA ALA A 342 17.43 -64.78 -2.34
C ALA A 342 16.63 -64.79 -0.99
N ASP A 343 15.29 -64.93 -0.91
CA ASP A 343 14.35 -65.72 -1.72
C ASP A 343 12.87 -65.38 -1.37
N ALA A 344 11.96 -65.63 -2.35
CA ALA A 344 10.53 -66.02 -2.33
C ALA A 344 9.55 -65.50 -1.23
N ASP A 345 8.30 -65.09 -1.52
CA ASP A 345 7.27 -65.84 -2.26
C ASP A 345 6.06 -64.94 -2.64
N ALA A 346 5.32 -65.36 -3.67
CA ALA A 346 4.12 -64.76 -4.28
C ALA A 346 2.88 -64.84 -3.34
N SER A 347 1.75 -64.13 -3.51
CA SER A 347 0.92 -63.84 -4.69
C SER A 347 -0.26 -62.93 -4.30
N ASP A 348 -0.69 -62.10 -5.27
CA ASP A 348 -2.05 -61.65 -5.64
C ASP A 348 -3.06 -61.17 -4.57
N GLU A 349 -3.50 -59.90 -4.64
CA GLU A 349 -4.70 -59.48 -5.39
C GLU A 349 -4.99 -57.96 -5.24
N GLU A 350 -5.64 -57.41 -6.26
CA GLU A 350 -5.91 -55.99 -6.53
C GLU A 350 -6.90 -55.30 -5.58
N ALA A 351 -6.72 -53.98 -5.37
CA ALA A 351 -7.84 -53.01 -5.34
C ALA A 351 -7.35 -51.54 -5.35
N SER A 352 -7.53 -50.88 -6.50
CA SER A 352 -7.97 -49.48 -6.66
C SER A 352 -7.75 -48.47 -5.51
N GLY A 353 -6.69 -47.66 -5.61
CA GLY A 353 -6.53 -46.42 -4.83
C GLY A 353 -7.28 -45.25 -5.47
N ARG A 354 -8.41 -44.87 -4.89
CA ARG A 354 -9.01 -43.53 -4.99
C ARG A 354 -9.33 -43.04 -3.58
N ASN A 355 -8.94 -41.79 -3.29
CA ASN A 355 -9.34 -40.93 -2.17
C ASN A 355 -8.48 -40.97 -0.89
N ASP A 356 -7.29 -40.37 -0.93
CA ASP A 356 -6.41 -40.08 0.22
C ASP A 356 -6.63 -38.67 0.82
N VAL A 357 -7.84 -38.12 0.65
CA VAL A 357 -8.17 -36.74 1.09
C VAL A 357 -9.33 -36.75 2.08
N ASP A 358 -10.31 -37.63 1.89
CA ASP A 358 -11.47 -37.73 2.79
C ASP A 358 -11.11 -38.34 4.15
N ASP A 359 -10.16 -39.28 4.21
CA ASP A 359 -9.67 -39.89 5.45
C ASP A 359 -8.88 -38.93 6.35
N LEU A 360 -8.34 -37.85 5.76
CA LEU A 360 -7.63 -36.80 6.49
C LEU A 360 -8.62 -35.84 7.18
N PHE A 361 -9.76 -35.56 6.54
CA PHE A 361 -10.83 -34.74 7.11
C PHE A 361 -11.69 -35.49 8.15
N GLU A 362 -11.80 -36.81 8.04
CA GLU A 362 -12.43 -37.65 9.06
C GLU A 362 -11.62 -37.69 10.37
N ARG A 363 -10.28 -37.68 10.27
CA ARG A 363 -9.37 -37.60 11.42
C ARG A 363 -9.40 -36.24 12.12
N LEU A 364 -9.54 -35.14 11.38
CA LEU A 364 -9.59 -33.81 11.99
C LEU A 364 -10.92 -33.52 12.72
N ARG A 365 -12.00 -34.22 12.35
CA ARG A 365 -13.31 -34.11 13.04
C ARG A 365 -13.41 -34.97 14.31
N SER A 366 -12.50 -35.90 14.52
CA SER A 366 -12.54 -36.84 15.66
C SER A 366 -11.72 -36.39 16.89
N GLU A 367 -11.09 -35.22 16.86
CA GLU A 367 -10.14 -34.77 17.90
C GLU A 367 -10.47 -33.39 18.54
N ALA A 368 -11.76 -33.03 18.64
CA ALA A 368 -12.21 -31.91 19.48
C ALA A 368 -12.97 -32.46 20.71
N PRO A 369 -12.61 -32.08 21.95
CA PRO A 369 -13.25 -32.60 23.15
C PRO A 369 -14.62 -31.94 23.35
N SER A 370 -15.67 -32.77 23.31
CA SER A 370 -16.98 -32.48 23.86
C SER A 370 -16.99 -32.80 25.35
N ASP A 371 -17.23 -31.83 26.22
CA ASP A 371 -17.65 -32.11 27.59
C ASP A 371 -19.09 -31.66 27.78
N SER A 372 -19.95 -32.65 27.99
CA SER A 372 -21.37 -32.54 28.26
C SER A 372 -21.63 -33.10 29.65
N SER A 373 -22.30 -32.34 30.51
CA SER A 373 -23.57 -32.76 31.14
C SER A 373 -23.93 -31.85 32.31
N ASP A 374 -25.11 -31.24 32.21
CA ASP A 374 -25.91 -30.71 33.31
C ASP A 374 -26.34 -31.84 34.28
N ASP A 375 -26.37 -31.55 35.59
CA ASP A 375 -27.61 -31.34 36.36
C ASP A 375 -27.49 -31.67 37.87
N ALA A 376 -28.09 -30.76 38.66
CA ALA A 376 -28.68 -30.86 39.99
C ALA A 376 -27.89 -31.41 41.21
N GLY A 377 -27.64 -30.50 42.16
CA GLY A 377 -27.37 -30.79 43.57
C GLY A 377 -27.59 -29.57 44.47
N ASP A 378 -28.75 -29.51 45.11
CA ASP A 378 -29.22 -28.55 46.11
C ASP A 378 -28.44 -28.62 47.46
N ALA A 379 -28.53 -27.51 48.21
CA ALA A 379 -28.44 -27.35 49.66
C ALA A 379 -27.12 -26.91 50.36
N THR A 380 -27.25 -25.71 50.95
CA THR A 380 -26.85 -25.26 52.31
C THR A 380 -25.45 -24.71 52.62
N ASP A 381 -25.44 -23.40 52.90
CA ASP A 381 -25.13 -22.74 54.19
C ASP A 381 -23.74 -22.96 54.84
N GLY A 382 -23.02 -21.86 55.09
CA GLY A 382 -21.84 -21.87 55.96
C GLY A 382 -20.85 -20.72 55.74
N ALA A 383 -20.96 -19.68 56.56
CA ALA A 383 -20.05 -18.54 56.68
C ALA A 383 -18.67 -18.88 57.28
N SER A 384 -17.62 -18.16 56.84
CA SER A 384 -16.49 -17.57 57.59
C SER A 384 -15.32 -17.31 56.61
N ASP A 385 -14.92 -16.06 56.36
CA ASP A 385 -13.95 -15.23 57.11
C ASP A 385 -12.47 -15.52 56.75
N ASP A 386 -11.72 -14.42 56.58
CA ASP A 386 -10.26 -14.23 56.48
C ASP A 386 -9.49 -14.38 55.14
N ALA A 387 -9.13 -13.20 54.62
CA ALA A 387 -7.78 -12.70 54.22
C ALA A 387 -6.89 -13.46 53.23
N ASP A 388 -6.50 -12.82 52.11
CA ASP A 388 -5.20 -12.12 51.99
C ASP A 388 -5.06 -11.38 50.65
N ASP A 389 -4.25 -10.31 50.71
CA ASP A 389 -3.73 -9.42 49.65
C ASP A 389 -3.22 -10.15 48.39
N ASP A 390 -3.42 -9.55 47.22
CA ASP A 390 -2.28 -9.11 46.38
C ASP A 390 -2.77 -8.18 45.25
N ASP A 391 -2.24 -6.96 45.29
CA ASP A 391 -2.29 -5.93 44.25
C ASP A 391 -1.76 -6.47 42.91
N VAL A 392 -2.50 -6.23 41.83
CA VAL A 392 -1.94 -6.24 40.47
C VAL A 392 -2.23 -4.88 39.86
N ASP A 393 -1.18 -4.07 39.82
CA ASP A 393 -1.07 -2.82 39.09
C ASP A 393 -1.63 -2.98 37.67
N ALA A 394 -2.64 -2.17 37.37
CA ALA A 394 -3.09 -1.95 36.01
C ALA A 394 -2.02 -1.10 35.30
N ASP A 395 -1.18 -1.75 34.50
CA ASP A 395 -0.32 -1.07 33.55
C ASP A 395 -1.19 -0.22 32.61
N ASP A 396 -0.99 1.08 32.77
CA ASP A 396 -1.48 2.18 31.96
C ASP A 396 -0.98 1.98 30.52
N ASP A 397 -1.83 1.38 29.70
CA ASP A 397 -1.65 1.24 28.26
C ASP A 397 -1.76 2.63 27.61
N THR A 398 -0.69 3.41 27.79
CA THR A 398 -0.48 4.68 27.11
C THR A 398 -0.22 4.36 25.65
N VAL A 399 -1.30 4.36 24.87
CA VAL A 399 -1.24 4.53 23.42
C VAL A 399 -0.42 5.79 23.17
N VAL A 400 0.84 5.61 22.79
CA VAL A 400 1.69 6.69 22.28
C VAL A 400 1.04 7.13 20.98
N THR A 401 0.23 8.19 21.03
CA THR A 401 -0.23 8.87 19.83
C THR A 401 1.02 9.37 19.11
N ALA A 402 1.43 8.68 18.04
CA ALA A 402 2.52 9.12 17.19
C ALA A 402 2.27 10.60 16.81
N GLU A 403 3.21 11.48 17.12
CA GLU A 403 3.09 12.89 16.77
C GLU A 403 2.90 13.02 15.25
N GLU A 404 1.89 13.79 14.84
CA GLU A 404 1.50 13.92 13.44
C GLU A 404 2.61 14.66 12.66
N THR A 405 3.45 13.91 11.94
CA THR A 405 4.56 14.50 11.17
C THR A 405 4.05 15.29 9.97
N ALA A 406 4.88 16.17 9.40
CA ALA A 406 4.55 16.87 8.16
C ALA A 406 4.34 15.90 6.98
N PHE A 407 5.03 14.76 6.97
CA PHE A 407 4.85 13.70 5.97
C PHE A 407 3.51 12.99 6.14
N SER A 408 3.12 12.63 7.37
CA SER A 408 1.83 12.01 7.66
C SER A 408 0.66 12.93 7.29
N ARG A 409 0.77 14.25 7.54
CA ARG A 409 -0.22 15.26 7.11
C ARG A 409 -0.34 15.38 5.59
N ARG A 410 0.80 15.39 4.87
CA ARG A 410 0.80 15.38 3.40
C ARG A 410 0.09 14.13 2.89
N ASP A 411 0.50 12.96 3.36
CA ASP A 411 -0.01 11.70 2.83
C ASP A 411 -1.51 11.53 3.12
N ALA A 412 -1.97 11.90 4.31
CA ALA A 412 -3.40 11.94 4.64
C ALA A 412 -4.21 12.87 3.71
N ALA A 413 -3.65 14.00 3.29
CA ALA A 413 -4.28 14.91 2.34
C ALA A 413 -4.28 14.37 0.90
N LEU A 414 -3.24 13.63 0.51
CA LEU A 414 -3.07 13.14 -0.87
C LEU A 414 -3.82 11.83 -1.15
N VAL A 415 -3.93 10.90 -0.20
CA VAL A 415 -4.53 9.57 -0.41
C VAL A 415 -5.93 9.63 -1.06
N PRO A 416 -6.90 10.44 -0.60
CA PRO A 416 -8.21 10.52 -1.23
C PRO A 416 -8.16 11.06 -2.68
N LEU A 417 -7.24 11.99 -2.94
CA LEU A 417 -7.04 12.60 -4.26
C LEU A 417 -6.39 11.61 -5.23
N ILE A 418 -5.39 10.85 -4.78
CA ILE A 418 -4.73 9.79 -5.55
C ILE A 418 -5.75 8.73 -5.97
N VAL A 419 -6.55 8.22 -5.04
CA VAL A 419 -7.58 7.20 -5.33
C VAL A 419 -8.63 7.74 -6.31
N GLY A 420 -9.07 8.99 -6.13
CA GLY A 420 -9.99 9.65 -7.06
C GLY A 420 -9.38 9.82 -8.46
N GLY A 421 -8.15 10.31 -8.54
CA GLY A 421 -7.39 10.52 -9.77
C GLY A 421 -7.17 9.21 -10.53
N ALA A 422 -6.79 8.14 -9.83
CA ALA A 422 -6.63 6.81 -10.40
C ALA A 422 -7.92 6.32 -11.05
N ARG A 423 -9.07 6.50 -10.39
CA ARG A 423 -10.37 6.12 -10.96
C ARG A 423 -10.71 6.92 -12.22
N ARG A 424 -10.38 8.21 -12.26
CA ARG A 424 -10.59 9.07 -13.44
C ARG A 424 -9.68 8.66 -14.59
N LEU A 425 -8.38 8.48 -14.36
CA LEU A 425 -7.46 8.03 -15.40
C LEU A 425 -7.80 6.64 -15.94
N LYS A 426 -8.21 5.71 -15.08
CA LYS A 426 -8.66 4.37 -15.52
C LYS A 426 -9.91 4.44 -16.40
N ARG A 427 -10.76 5.46 -16.25
CA ARG A 427 -11.90 5.73 -17.14
C ARG A 427 -11.42 6.34 -18.46
N VAL A 428 -10.54 7.33 -18.43
CA VAL A 428 -9.92 7.91 -19.63
C VAL A 428 -9.26 6.84 -20.49
N LEU A 429 -8.44 5.96 -19.90
CA LEU A 429 -7.84 4.82 -20.61
C LEU A 429 -8.87 3.87 -21.21
N ALA A 430 -9.98 3.63 -20.51
CA ALA A 430 -11.03 2.74 -21.01
C ALA A 430 -11.75 3.37 -22.21
N ASP A 431 -12.06 4.65 -22.14
CA ASP A 431 -12.72 5.40 -23.21
C ASP A 431 -11.80 5.51 -24.44
N GLU A 432 -10.51 5.79 -24.22
CA GLU A 432 -9.49 5.80 -25.26
C GLU A 432 -9.31 4.41 -25.89
N GLN A 433 -9.16 3.35 -25.08
CA GLN A 433 -9.08 1.98 -25.57
C GLN A 433 -10.29 1.63 -26.44
N ASN A 434 -11.50 1.99 -26.02
CA ASN A 434 -12.71 1.73 -26.80
C ASN A 434 -12.65 2.45 -28.15
N GLY A 435 -12.26 3.72 -28.16
CA GLY A 435 -12.07 4.49 -29.40
C GLY A 435 -11.02 3.87 -30.34
N VAL A 436 -9.87 3.45 -29.79
CA VAL A 436 -8.82 2.77 -30.55
C VAL A 436 -9.30 1.44 -31.14
N LEU A 437 -10.03 0.64 -30.35
CA LEU A 437 -10.58 -0.64 -30.80
C LEU A 437 -11.68 -0.48 -31.85
N ASP A 438 -12.50 0.56 -31.73
CA ASP A 438 -13.54 0.87 -32.72
C ASP A 438 -12.93 1.35 -34.04
N HIS A 439 -11.79 2.03 -34.01
CA HIS A 439 -11.04 2.38 -35.21
C HIS A 439 -10.40 1.14 -35.86
N LEU A 440 -9.79 0.24 -35.08
CA LEU A 440 -9.18 -1.00 -35.58
C LEU A 440 -10.18 -1.99 -36.18
N ARG A 441 -11.46 -1.90 -35.82
CA ARG A 441 -12.54 -2.69 -36.44
C ARG A 441 -12.89 -2.23 -37.86
N GLN A 442 -12.42 -1.06 -38.28
CA GLN A 442 -12.61 -0.59 -39.65
C GLN A 442 -11.63 -1.31 -40.59
N ASP A 443 -12.01 -1.50 -41.86
CA ASP A 443 -11.23 -2.28 -42.83
C ASP A 443 -9.90 -1.60 -43.26
N ASP A 444 -9.64 -0.37 -42.80
CA ASP A 444 -8.41 0.36 -43.12
C ASP A 444 -7.24 -0.11 -42.24
N PRO A 445 -6.08 -0.47 -42.81
CA PRO A 445 -4.94 -0.93 -42.04
C PRO A 445 -4.32 0.22 -41.25
N VAL A 446 -4.16 0.03 -39.95
CA VAL A 446 -3.50 1.01 -39.07
C VAL A 446 -1.99 0.77 -39.09
N THR A 447 -1.24 1.78 -39.53
CA THR A 447 0.25 1.72 -39.58
C THR A 447 0.94 2.76 -38.71
N GLU A 448 0.23 3.81 -38.29
CA GLU A 448 0.78 4.94 -37.52
C GLU A 448 -0.07 5.19 -36.28
N LEU A 449 0.55 5.59 -35.16
CA LEU A 449 -0.20 5.85 -33.92
C LEU A 449 -1.17 7.03 -34.07
N ASP A 450 -0.74 8.08 -34.75
CA ASP A 450 -1.51 9.33 -34.90
C ASP A 450 -2.76 9.16 -35.78
N SER A 451 -2.96 8.00 -36.43
CA SER A 451 -4.23 7.71 -37.10
C SER A 451 -5.33 7.27 -36.12
N VAL A 452 -4.96 6.88 -34.90
CA VAL A 452 -5.87 6.26 -33.93
C VAL A 452 -5.93 6.98 -32.60
N VAL A 453 -4.80 7.55 -32.16
CA VAL A 453 -4.71 8.37 -30.96
C VAL A 453 -4.45 9.82 -31.38
N ALA A 454 -4.95 10.77 -30.61
CA ALA A 454 -4.71 12.20 -30.84
C ALA A 454 -3.21 12.53 -30.85
N THR A 455 -2.87 13.72 -31.33
CA THR A 455 -1.48 14.20 -31.33
C THR A 455 -0.88 14.20 -29.92
N ALA A 456 0.45 14.15 -29.78
CA ALA A 456 1.09 14.04 -28.47
C ALA A 456 0.60 15.12 -27.47
N ASP A 457 0.52 16.38 -27.90
CA ASP A 457 0.07 17.49 -27.06
C ASP A 457 -1.40 17.36 -26.63
N GLU A 458 -2.28 16.94 -27.55
CA GLU A 458 -3.70 16.71 -27.27
C GLU A 458 -3.90 15.50 -26.37
N HIS A 459 -3.11 14.45 -26.57
CA HIS A 459 -3.14 13.24 -25.78
C HIS A 459 -2.76 13.56 -24.32
N ILE A 460 -1.66 14.28 -24.08
CA ILE A 460 -1.28 14.72 -22.72
C ILE A 460 -2.38 15.61 -22.10
N ALA A 461 -2.95 16.52 -22.89
CA ALA A 461 -3.98 17.44 -22.41
C ALA A 461 -5.20 16.69 -21.84
N VAL A 462 -5.66 15.61 -22.48
CA VAL A 462 -6.80 14.81 -21.99
C VAL A 462 -6.53 14.23 -20.59
N TYR A 463 -5.30 13.75 -20.34
CA TYR A 463 -4.94 13.14 -19.06
C TYR A 463 -4.76 14.19 -17.96
N VAL A 464 -4.11 15.31 -18.29
CA VAL A 464 -3.91 16.42 -17.37
C VAL A 464 -5.25 17.08 -17.00
N ASP A 465 -6.14 17.29 -17.98
CA ASP A 465 -7.46 17.86 -17.75
C ASP A 465 -8.32 16.95 -16.85
N ALA A 466 -8.21 15.63 -17.00
CA ALA A 466 -8.90 14.67 -16.14
C ALA A 466 -8.42 14.73 -14.67
N LEU A 467 -7.18 15.16 -14.43
CA LEU A 467 -6.59 15.29 -13.09
C LEU A 467 -6.63 16.73 -12.54
N ALA A 468 -7.01 17.72 -13.35
CA ALA A 468 -6.76 19.13 -13.07
C ALA A 468 -7.33 19.62 -11.73
N ASP A 469 -8.55 19.18 -11.38
CA ASP A 469 -9.17 19.57 -10.11
C ASP A 469 -8.48 18.91 -8.91
N ASP A 470 -8.04 17.66 -9.02
CA ASP A 470 -7.37 16.96 -7.91
C ASP A 470 -5.96 17.49 -7.68
N LEU A 471 -5.20 17.73 -8.76
CA LEU A 471 -3.87 18.31 -8.68
C LEU A 471 -3.92 19.71 -8.08
N LEU A 472 -4.98 20.46 -8.40
CA LEU A 472 -5.21 21.75 -7.76
C LEU A 472 -5.51 21.60 -6.27
N GLU A 473 -6.34 20.66 -5.86
CA GLU A 473 -6.62 20.43 -4.43
C GLU A 473 -5.36 19.95 -3.68
N ALA A 474 -4.50 19.15 -4.32
CA ALA A 474 -3.21 18.76 -3.76
C ALA A 474 -2.27 19.96 -3.58
N ALA A 475 -2.19 20.84 -4.58
CA ALA A 475 -1.44 22.10 -4.47
C ALA A 475 -2.03 23.04 -3.41
N VAL A 476 -3.36 23.08 -3.27
CA VAL A 476 -4.04 23.82 -2.20
C VAL A 476 -3.66 23.26 -0.83
N ALA A 477 -3.64 21.93 -0.67
CA ALA A 477 -3.23 21.28 0.57
C ALA A 477 -1.77 21.63 0.95
N GLY A 478 -0.86 21.65 -0.03
CA GLY A 478 0.52 22.09 0.17
C GLY A 478 0.62 23.55 0.63
N ALA A 479 -0.11 24.46 -0.02
CA ALA A 479 -0.12 25.86 0.38
C ALA A 479 -0.74 26.09 1.77
N VAL A 480 -1.76 25.31 2.14
CA VAL A 480 -2.36 25.35 3.48
C VAL A 480 -1.36 24.87 4.52
N ALA A 481 -0.62 23.79 4.24
CA ALA A 481 0.46 23.33 5.10
C ALA A 481 1.58 24.37 5.28
N ALA A 482 1.77 25.25 4.29
CA ALA A 482 2.69 26.38 4.35
C ALA A 482 2.12 27.63 5.07
N GLY A 483 0.94 27.52 5.71
CA GLY A 483 0.34 28.59 6.52
C GLY A 483 -0.66 29.50 5.79
N ARG A 484 -1.16 29.12 4.61
CA ARG A 484 -2.19 29.89 3.88
C ARG A 484 -3.60 29.42 4.21
N ASN A 485 -4.40 30.32 4.77
CA ASN A 485 -5.76 30.00 5.23
C ASN A 485 -6.88 30.40 4.24
N ASP A 486 -6.62 31.26 3.26
CA ASP A 486 -7.63 31.68 2.26
C ASP A 486 -7.57 30.79 1.01
N THR A 487 -8.33 29.69 1.03
CA THR A 487 -8.33 28.68 -0.04
C THR A 487 -8.99 29.17 -1.34
N LYS A 488 -9.84 30.20 -1.32
CA LYS A 488 -10.59 30.65 -2.51
C LYS A 488 -9.73 31.50 -3.44
N THR A 489 -9.01 32.48 -2.89
CA THR A 489 -8.08 33.29 -3.68
C THR A 489 -6.87 32.47 -4.13
N LEU A 490 -6.46 31.51 -3.30
CA LEU A 490 -5.37 30.59 -3.57
C LEU A 490 -5.60 29.74 -4.82
N ARG A 491 -6.77 29.09 -4.97
CA ARG A 491 -7.11 28.29 -6.18
C ARG A 491 -6.93 29.09 -7.47
N THR A 492 -7.34 30.36 -7.47
CA THR A 492 -7.20 31.24 -8.64
C THR A 492 -5.75 31.59 -8.93
N SER A 493 -4.95 31.81 -7.88
CA SER A 493 -3.52 32.12 -7.98
C SER A 493 -2.73 30.91 -8.49
N LEU A 494 -2.97 29.72 -7.94
CA LEU A 494 -2.29 28.49 -8.33
C LEU A 494 -2.57 28.12 -9.78
N ARG A 495 -3.85 28.19 -10.22
CA ARG A 495 -4.21 27.96 -11.64
C ARG A 495 -3.50 28.90 -12.61
N LYS A 496 -3.22 30.15 -12.22
CA LYS A 496 -2.56 31.14 -13.08
C LYS A 496 -1.04 31.13 -12.97
N GLY A 497 -0.50 30.59 -11.89
CA GLY A 497 0.92 30.67 -11.53
C GLY A 497 1.78 29.53 -12.04
N GLY A 498 1.25 28.60 -12.83
CA GLY A 498 2.01 27.44 -13.31
C GLY A 498 2.37 26.43 -12.22
N ALA A 499 1.67 26.46 -11.07
CA ALA A 499 1.97 25.59 -9.94
C ALA A 499 1.70 24.09 -10.20
N LEU A 500 1.20 23.75 -11.40
CA LEU A 500 0.95 22.37 -11.83
C LEU A 500 1.90 21.95 -12.95
N ASP A 501 2.83 22.80 -13.38
CA ASP A 501 3.67 22.55 -14.56
C ASP A 501 4.61 21.36 -14.35
N ARG A 502 5.17 21.19 -13.15
CA ARG A 502 6.01 20.02 -12.84
C ARG A 502 5.19 18.74 -12.75
N ALA A 503 4.03 18.78 -12.09
CA ALA A 503 3.12 17.64 -12.04
C ALA A 503 2.66 17.23 -13.45
N ARG A 504 2.39 18.20 -14.33
CA ARG A 504 2.11 17.95 -15.75
C ARG A 504 3.29 17.30 -16.48
N GLY A 505 4.51 17.76 -16.22
CA GLY A 505 5.73 17.15 -16.77
C GLY A 505 5.86 15.67 -16.38
N VAL A 506 5.61 15.35 -15.10
CA VAL A 506 5.63 13.95 -14.62
C VAL A 506 4.55 13.10 -15.31
N VAL A 507 3.33 13.63 -15.50
CA VAL A 507 2.28 12.91 -16.26
C VAL A 507 2.73 12.63 -17.70
N ASP A 508 3.41 13.57 -18.34
CA ASP A 508 3.93 13.37 -19.69
C ASP A 508 5.05 12.32 -19.71
N ASP A 509 6.12 12.56 -18.96
CA ASP A 509 7.34 11.77 -18.99
C ASP A 509 7.14 10.33 -18.48
N ASP A 510 6.34 10.13 -17.42
CA ASP A 510 6.25 8.85 -16.73
C ASP A 510 4.99 8.04 -17.07
N LEU A 511 3.92 8.69 -17.58
CA LEU A 511 2.66 8.01 -17.90
C LEU A 511 2.33 8.01 -19.40
N VAL A 512 2.29 9.19 -20.03
CA VAL A 512 1.74 9.36 -21.38
C VAL A 512 2.77 9.04 -22.48
N ALA A 513 3.99 9.59 -22.40
CA ALA A 513 5.03 9.31 -23.37
C ALA A 513 5.43 7.82 -23.42
N PRO A 514 5.58 7.11 -22.27
CA PRO A 514 5.84 5.67 -22.28
C PRO A 514 4.67 4.84 -22.83
N LEU A 515 3.42 5.27 -22.60
CA LEU A 515 2.23 4.65 -23.19
C LEU A 515 2.27 4.75 -24.72
N ARG A 516 2.49 5.96 -25.23
CA ARG A 516 2.58 6.23 -26.67
C ARG A 516 3.67 5.39 -27.33
N SER A 517 4.87 5.36 -26.74
CA SER A 517 5.98 4.56 -27.26
C SER A 517 5.65 3.05 -27.33
N ARG A 518 4.93 2.52 -26.33
CA ARG A 518 4.48 1.12 -26.35
C ARG A 518 3.37 0.86 -27.37
N LEU A 519 2.43 1.78 -27.52
CA LEU A 519 1.36 1.67 -28.53
C LEU A 519 1.94 1.74 -29.95
N GLU A 520 2.87 2.67 -30.22
CA GLU A 520 3.62 2.75 -31.49
C GLU A 520 4.31 1.43 -31.81
N ARG A 521 5.03 0.86 -30.83
CA ARG A 521 5.69 -0.44 -31.01
C ARG A 521 4.70 -1.57 -31.24
N ALA A 522 3.57 -1.59 -30.53
CA ALA A 522 2.52 -2.59 -30.71
C ALA A 522 1.90 -2.53 -32.12
N ILE A 523 1.69 -1.33 -32.66
CA ILE A 523 1.19 -1.11 -34.02
C ILE A 523 2.24 -1.56 -35.05
N ALA A 524 3.50 -1.14 -34.88
CA ALA A 524 4.59 -1.49 -35.79
C ALA A 524 4.82 -3.01 -35.86
N GLU A 525 4.77 -3.71 -34.72
CA GLU A 525 4.91 -5.17 -34.65
C GLU A 525 3.70 -5.93 -35.23
N GLY A 526 2.53 -5.29 -35.32
CA GLY A 526 1.34 -5.88 -35.94
C GLY A 526 1.39 -5.88 -37.47
N GLY A 527 2.30 -5.13 -38.09
CA GLY A 527 2.57 -5.22 -39.53
C GLY A 527 1.36 -4.92 -40.45
N GLY A 528 0.38 -4.15 -39.96
CA GLY A 528 -0.85 -3.83 -40.69
C GLY A 528 -1.98 -4.86 -40.55
N ASP A 529 -1.81 -5.91 -39.75
CA ASP A 529 -2.89 -6.83 -39.36
C ASP A 529 -3.64 -6.27 -38.14
N ASN A 530 -4.84 -5.73 -38.38
CA ASN A 530 -5.67 -5.11 -37.34
C ASN A 530 -6.07 -6.10 -36.23
N ASP A 531 -6.17 -7.40 -36.49
CA ASP A 531 -6.49 -8.40 -35.46
C ASP A 531 -5.33 -8.61 -34.49
N ASP A 532 -4.10 -8.62 -35.00
CA ASP A 532 -2.90 -8.74 -34.18
C ASP A 532 -2.56 -7.43 -33.45
N VAL A 533 -2.74 -6.28 -34.10
CA VAL A 533 -2.65 -4.96 -33.45
C VAL A 533 -3.65 -4.88 -32.30
N THR A 534 -4.90 -5.32 -32.52
CA THR A 534 -5.96 -5.34 -31.49
C THR A 534 -5.54 -6.12 -30.24
N LYS A 535 -4.97 -7.32 -30.39
CA LYS A 535 -4.52 -8.14 -29.25
C LYS A 535 -3.41 -7.43 -28.46
N ARG A 536 -2.44 -6.85 -29.15
CA ARG A 536 -1.29 -6.16 -28.54
C ARG A 536 -1.70 -4.87 -27.83
N VAL A 537 -2.52 -4.05 -28.47
CA VAL A 537 -3.07 -2.81 -27.89
C VAL A 537 -3.88 -3.11 -26.62
N ARG A 538 -4.72 -4.15 -26.61
CA ARG A 538 -5.43 -4.58 -25.39
C ARG A 538 -4.48 -4.93 -24.26
N ALA A 539 -3.37 -5.61 -24.56
CA ALA A 539 -2.37 -5.96 -23.57
C ALA A 539 -1.70 -4.71 -22.96
N VAL A 540 -1.33 -3.73 -23.79
CA VAL A 540 -0.73 -2.45 -23.34
C VAL A 540 -1.69 -1.70 -22.41
N TYR A 541 -2.93 -1.47 -22.82
CA TYR A 541 -3.91 -0.77 -21.97
C TYR A 541 -4.21 -1.51 -20.66
N ARG A 542 -4.25 -2.86 -20.68
CA ARG A 542 -4.43 -3.66 -19.46
C ARG A 542 -3.24 -3.52 -18.52
N GLU A 543 -2.01 -3.55 -19.04
CA GLU A 543 -0.79 -3.30 -18.28
C GLU A 543 -0.86 -1.92 -17.60
N TRP A 544 -1.18 -0.87 -18.36
CA TRP A 544 -1.30 0.49 -17.84
C TRP A 544 -2.35 0.64 -16.73
N LYS A 545 -3.52 0.03 -16.94
CA LYS A 545 -4.63 0.10 -16.00
C LYS A 545 -4.34 -0.62 -14.67
N THR A 546 -3.49 -1.65 -14.69
CA THR A 546 -3.28 -2.54 -13.54
C THR A 546 -1.97 -2.30 -12.80
N GLN A 547 -0.95 -1.77 -13.48
CA GLN A 547 0.39 -1.60 -12.90
C GLN A 547 0.79 -0.12 -12.86
N HIS A 548 0.74 0.57 -14.00
CA HIS A 548 1.39 1.90 -14.10
C HIS A 548 0.58 3.05 -13.48
N ILE A 549 -0.75 3.05 -13.55
CA ILE A 549 -1.54 4.18 -12.99
C ILE A 549 -1.34 4.33 -11.49
N ASP A 550 -1.43 3.23 -10.74
CA ASP A 550 -1.42 3.32 -9.29
C ASP A 550 -0.01 3.65 -8.78
N ASP A 551 1.05 3.13 -9.43
CA ASP A 551 2.44 3.39 -9.06
C ASP A 551 2.89 4.84 -9.33
N GLN A 552 2.45 5.46 -10.43
CA GLN A 552 2.94 6.76 -10.88
C GLN A 552 2.19 7.95 -10.26
N LEU A 553 0.91 7.77 -9.91
CA LEU A 553 0.09 8.88 -9.42
C LEU A 553 0.58 9.44 -8.09
N ASP A 554 1.11 8.58 -7.23
CA ASP A 554 1.75 8.97 -5.98
C ASP A 554 2.75 10.13 -6.16
N ASP A 555 3.60 10.05 -7.19
CA ASP A 555 4.59 11.08 -7.47
C ASP A 555 3.96 12.34 -8.06
N VAL A 556 3.07 12.19 -9.06
CA VAL A 556 2.35 13.33 -9.67
C VAL A 556 1.71 14.20 -8.59
N PHE A 557 1.04 13.58 -7.60
CA PHE A 557 0.38 14.27 -6.51
C PHE A 557 1.36 14.91 -5.51
N ARG A 558 2.51 14.28 -5.24
CA ARG A 558 3.58 14.88 -4.40
C ARG A 558 4.21 16.11 -5.05
N PHE A 559 4.44 16.08 -6.37
CA PHE A 559 4.92 17.24 -7.11
C PHE A 559 3.93 18.41 -7.05
N ALA A 560 2.64 18.14 -7.27
CA ALA A 560 1.60 19.17 -7.15
C ALA A 560 1.53 19.76 -5.73
N TYR A 561 1.64 18.92 -4.70
CA TYR A 561 1.69 19.36 -3.31
C TYR A 561 2.88 20.27 -3.02
N GLY A 562 4.09 19.86 -3.44
CA GLY A 562 5.32 20.61 -3.23
C GLY A 562 5.33 21.98 -3.91
N ASP A 563 4.84 22.05 -5.14
CA ASP A 563 4.65 23.32 -5.86
C ASP A 563 3.62 24.20 -5.15
N GLY A 564 2.59 23.59 -4.58
CA GLY A 564 1.63 24.21 -3.68
C GLY A 564 2.28 24.87 -2.46
N VAL A 565 3.20 24.18 -1.77
CA VAL A 565 3.94 24.73 -0.62
C VAL A 565 4.69 26.01 -1.01
N VAL A 566 5.45 25.96 -2.11
CA VAL A 566 6.28 27.11 -2.55
C VAL A 566 5.41 28.27 -3.04
N ALA A 567 4.31 27.99 -3.74
CA ALA A 567 3.35 29.02 -4.14
C ALA A 567 2.53 29.58 -2.94
N GLY A 568 2.45 28.82 -1.85
CA GLY A 568 1.78 29.22 -0.62
C GLY A 568 2.56 30.29 0.16
N VAL A 569 3.89 30.22 0.17
CA VAL A 569 4.74 31.16 0.93
C VAL A 569 4.99 32.48 0.20
N LYS A 570 5.43 33.51 0.93
CA LYS A 570 5.87 34.76 0.31
C LYS A 570 7.23 34.52 -0.37
N PRO A 571 7.49 35.15 -1.53
CA PRO A 571 8.83 35.13 -2.12
C PRO A 571 9.88 35.58 -1.08
N GLY A 572 10.95 34.79 -0.93
CA GLY A 572 12.00 35.06 0.06
C GLY A 572 11.79 34.46 1.46
N THR A 573 10.67 33.77 1.72
CA THR A 573 10.50 33.00 2.97
C THR A 573 11.53 31.85 2.99
N PRO A 574 12.26 31.64 4.10
CA PRO A 574 13.19 30.52 4.22
C PRO A 574 12.43 29.17 4.21
N LEU A 575 12.85 28.26 3.35
CA LEU A 575 12.37 26.89 3.22
C LEU A 575 13.52 25.93 3.54
N THR A 576 13.22 24.88 4.30
CA THR A 576 14.16 23.81 4.62
C THR A 576 13.71 22.52 3.93
N TRP A 577 14.66 21.81 3.31
CA TRP A 577 14.41 20.51 2.68
C TRP A 577 14.51 19.40 3.73
N THR A 578 13.39 18.73 4.00
CA THR A 578 13.29 17.66 4.97
C THR A 578 13.23 16.29 4.30
N ILE A 579 13.85 15.33 4.97
CA ILE A 579 13.92 13.93 4.55
C ILE A 579 12.97 13.12 5.42
N ASP A 580 12.22 12.23 4.80
CA ASP A 580 11.38 11.26 5.50
C ASP A 580 12.27 10.15 6.07
N THR A 581 12.36 10.07 7.40
CA THR A 581 13.19 9.08 8.11
C THR A 581 12.68 7.66 7.97
N ASP A 582 11.41 7.48 7.58
CA ASP A 582 10.79 6.17 7.41
C ASP A 582 11.05 5.59 6.01
N SER A 583 11.71 6.35 5.13
CA SER A 583 12.01 5.98 3.75
C SER A 583 13.50 6.09 3.43
N SER A 584 13.96 5.33 2.43
CA SER A 584 15.32 5.43 1.92
C SER A 584 15.59 6.82 1.35
N THR A 585 16.63 7.49 1.84
CA THR A 585 17.04 8.82 1.37
C THR A 585 17.81 8.74 0.05
N CYS A 586 17.44 9.57 -0.91
CA CYS A 586 18.16 9.72 -2.18
C CYS A 586 19.36 10.69 -2.05
N PRO A 587 20.43 10.57 -2.87
CA PRO A 587 21.56 11.51 -2.83
C PRO A 587 21.15 12.98 -3.02
N ASP A 588 20.23 13.25 -3.94
CA ASP A 588 19.73 14.61 -4.19
C ASP A 588 18.99 15.18 -2.96
N CYS A 589 18.31 14.31 -2.21
CA CYS A 589 17.59 14.64 -0.99
C CYS A 589 18.57 15.04 0.11
N GLU A 590 19.64 14.26 0.26
CA GLU A 590 20.70 14.49 1.22
C GLU A 590 21.40 15.82 0.92
N ASP A 591 21.81 16.03 -0.34
CA ASP A 591 22.45 17.27 -0.79
C ASP A 591 21.57 18.50 -0.56
N ASN A 592 20.27 18.41 -0.86
CA ASN A 592 19.35 19.52 -0.61
C ASN A 592 19.10 19.78 0.88
N SER A 593 19.05 18.73 1.71
CA SER A 593 18.86 18.87 3.16
C SER A 593 20.05 19.56 3.84
N LEU A 594 21.28 19.37 3.31
CA LEU A 594 22.50 19.99 3.83
C LEU A 594 22.59 21.50 3.56
N ALA A 595 21.78 22.03 2.64
CA ALA A 595 21.74 23.46 2.35
C ALA A 595 21.17 24.30 3.50
N GLY A 596 20.37 23.69 4.38
CA GLY A 596 19.59 24.40 5.39
C GLY A 596 18.49 25.25 4.77
N ALA A 597 18.26 26.44 5.33
CA ALA A 597 17.22 27.35 4.87
C ALA A 597 17.60 28.07 3.56
N VAL A 598 16.82 27.82 2.49
CA VAL A 598 16.93 28.48 1.19
C VAL A 598 15.70 29.34 0.94
N ALA A 599 15.87 30.52 0.34
CA ALA A 599 14.76 31.42 0.05
C ALA A 599 13.78 30.81 -0.98
N ALA A 600 12.48 30.88 -0.70
CA ALA A 600 11.45 30.38 -1.60
C ALA A 600 11.58 30.98 -3.01
N GLY A 601 11.73 30.09 -4.01
CA GLY A 601 11.96 30.44 -5.42
C GLY A 601 13.43 30.43 -5.85
N GLU A 602 14.39 30.36 -4.91
CA GLU A 602 15.79 30.11 -5.22
C GLU A 602 16.07 28.59 -5.32
N PRO A 603 17.00 28.17 -6.19
CA PRO A 603 17.34 26.76 -6.34
C PRO A 603 18.15 26.24 -5.14
N PHE A 604 17.79 25.06 -4.66
CA PHE A 604 18.63 24.22 -3.77
C PHE A 604 19.88 23.73 -4.53
N PRO A 605 20.88 23.11 -3.85
CA PRO A 605 22.14 22.67 -4.47
C PRO A 605 21.98 21.83 -5.74
N THR A 606 20.93 21.01 -5.82
CA THR A 606 20.63 20.18 -7.01
C THR A 606 19.88 20.91 -8.13
N GLY A 607 19.58 22.21 -7.95
CA GLY A 607 18.87 23.04 -8.92
C GLY A 607 17.35 23.08 -8.75
N HIS A 608 16.77 22.22 -7.91
CA HIS A 608 15.34 22.17 -7.64
C HIS A 608 14.87 23.32 -6.76
N THR A 609 13.67 23.86 -7.01
CA THR A 609 13.07 24.95 -6.22
C THR A 609 12.08 24.47 -5.16
N ALA A 610 11.57 23.24 -5.30
CA ALA A 610 10.68 22.60 -4.34
C ALA A 610 10.88 21.07 -4.37
N ALA A 611 10.62 20.41 -3.24
CA ALA A 611 10.52 18.95 -3.20
C ALA A 611 9.24 18.47 -3.90
N PRO A 612 9.18 17.22 -4.38
CA PRO A 612 10.26 16.24 -4.44
C PRO A 612 11.33 16.57 -5.49
N ALA A 613 12.53 15.97 -5.38
CA ALA A 613 13.62 16.17 -6.36
C ALA A 613 13.35 15.43 -7.67
N HIS A 614 12.93 14.17 -7.58
CA HIS A 614 12.65 13.29 -8.72
C HIS A 614 11.46 12.35 -8.40
N PRO A 615 10.86 11.69 -9.41
CA PRO A 615 9.88 10.62 -9.19
C PRO A 615 10.43 9.54 -8.25
N GLY A 616 9.63 9.07 -7.30
CA GLY A 616 10.00 8.14 -6.23
C GLY A 616 10.58 8.81 -4.98
N CYS A 617 10.85 10.12 -4.98
CA CYS A 617 11.30 10.81 -3.76
C CYS A 617 10.12 11.15 -2.84
N ARG A 618 10.25 10.83 -1.54
CA ARG A 618 9.28 11.24 -0.51
C ARG A 618 9.63 12.53 0.22
N CYS A 619 10.73 13.19 -0.14
CA CYS A 619 11.18 14.46 0.41
C CYS A 619 10.11 15.56 0.42
N LEU A 620 10.23 16.51 1.35
CA LEU A 620 9.30 17.61 1.52
C LEU A 620 10.08 18.91 1.77
N THR A 621 9.60 20.03 1.25
CA THR A 621 10.05 21.36 1.69
C THR A 621 9.07 21.90 2.70
N VAL A 622 9.58 22.39 3.83
CA VAL A 622 8.76 23.03 4.87
C VAL A 622 9.25 24.46 5.11
N PRO A 623 8.35 25.42 5.39
CA PRO A 623 8.77 26.72 5.89
C PRO A 623 9.58 26.55 7.18
N ASP A 624 10.68 27.28 7.30
CA ASP A 624 11.46 27.32 8.55
C ASP A 624 10.65 28.16 9.56
N ASP A 625 10.00 27.50 10.52
CA ASP A 625 9.33 28.16 11.62
C ASP A 625 10.39 28.90 12.46
N GLN A 626 10.39 30.23 12.41
CA GLN A 626 11.19 31.05 13.33
C GLN A 626 10.68 30.98 14.77
#